data_AF-A0A0B6ZWU7-F1
#
_entry.id   AF-A0A0B6ZWU7-F1
#
_cell.length_a   1.000
_cell.length_b   1.000
_cell.length_c   1.000
_cell.angle_alpha   90.00
_cell.angle_beta   90.00
_cell.angle_gamma   90.00
#
_symmetry.space_group_name_H-M   'P 1'
#
loop_
_entity.id
_entity.type
_entity.pdbx_description
1 polymer ?
#
loop_
_entity_poly.entity_id
_entity_poly.type
_entity_poly.pdbx_seq_one_letter_code
_entity_poly.pdbx_strand_id
1 'polypeptide(L)'
;DSVDKIKSLAEDILLSCHPNAVRFVKYYLTITQTRWDQLLQRATNRGQRLQEALRNIQGNAALLEELLAWLTDAQALLATKERDPIPDDLKVVEALLKEHLEFHDDVTCKNNDAERLSKLVTSESKMAAQGKGYGSNMKLNEFDGYNPRVIALQNKWRTVWHMSVDRKKRLQDAHDN
;
A
#
# COMPACT_ATOMS: atom_id res chain seq x y z
N ASP A 1 -13.53 11.54 33.16
CA ASP A 1 -13.84 12.95 33.54
C ASP A 1 -15.31 13.34 33.43
N SER A 2 -15.94 13.47 32.26
CA SER A 2 -17.34 13.95 32.19
C SER A 2 -18.39 12.87 32.47
N VAL A 3 -18.15 11.62 32.06
CA VAL A 3 -19.10 10.51 32.31
C VAL A 3 -19.06 10.05 33.76
N ASP A 4 -17.89 10.08 34.39
CA ASP A 4 -17.74 9.75 35.82
C ASP A 4 -18.45 10.79 36.70
N LYS A 5 -18.42 12.07 36.30
CA LYS A 5 -19.22 13.13 36.94
C LYS A 5 -20.73 12.90 36.76
N ILE A 6 -21.18 12.45 35.59
CA ILE A 6 -22.60 12.11 35.36
C ILE A 6 -23.01 10.91 36.23
N LYS A 7 -22.13 9.93 36.40
CA LYS A 7 -22.36 8.79 37.30
C LYS A 7 -22.50 9.25 38.75
N SER A 8 -21.56 10.04 39.26
CA SER A 8 -21.63 10.51 40.65
C SER A 8 -22.87 11.37 40.92
N LEU A 9 -23.20 12.31 40.01
CA LEU A 9 -24.40 13.14 40.14
C LEU A 9 -25.68 12.31 40.07
N ALA A 10 -25.71 11.26 39.24
CA ALA A 10 -26.85 10.36 39.17
C ALA A 10 -26.99 9.52 40.45
N GLU A 11 -25.88 9.09 41.05
CA GLU A 11 -25.86 8.40 42.35
C GLU A 11 -26.40 9.31 43.46
N ASP A 12 -25.97 10.58 43.51
CA ASP A 12 -26.48 11.57 44.46
C ASP A 12 -27.99 11.81 44.30
N ILE A 13 -28.47 11.96 43.06
CA ILE A 13 -29.90 12.16 42.77
C ILE A 13 -30.71 10.92 43.17
N LEU A 14 -30.17 9.71 43.00
CA LEU A 14 -30.84 8.47 43.37
C LEU A 14 -31.06 8.34 44.89
N LEU A 15 -30.24 9.00 45.72
CA LEU A 15 -30.39 9.00 47.17
C LEU A 15 -31.56 9.86 47.67
N SER A 16 -31.97 10.89 46.91
CA SER A 16 -32.98 11.86 47.37
C SER A 16 -34.18 12.03 46.43
N CYS A 17 -34.24 11.33 45.29
CA CYS A 17 -35.34 11.45 44.34
C CYS A 17 -36.60 10.68 44.77
N HIS A 18 -37.76 11.17 44.33
CA HIS A 18 -39.05 10.52 44.55
C HIS A 18 -39.10 9.11 43.93
N PRO A 19 -39.78 8.11 44.55
CA PRO A 19 -39.82 6.72 44.06
C PRO A 19 -40.18 6.56 42.57
N ASN A 20 -41.10 7.38 42.06
CA ASN A 20 -41.51 7.37 40.65
C ASN A 20 -40.41 7.83 39.67
N ALA A 21 -39.44 8.63 40.12
CA ALA A 21 -38.36 9.16 39.30
C ALA A 21 -37.16 8.21 39.19
N VAL A 22 -36.96 7.33 40.19
CA VAL A 22 -35.84 6.39 40.28
C VAL A 22 -35.65 5.57 39.00
N ARG A 23 -36.76 5.06 38.43
CA ARG A 23 -36.72 4.25 37.20
C ARG A 23 -36.15 5.05 36.02
N PHE A 24 -36.53 6.32 35.89
CA PHE A 24 -36.08 7.17 34.78
C PHE A 24 -34.62 7.56 34.94
N VAL A 25 -34.20 7.94 36.15
CA VAL A 25 -32.79 8.31 36.44
C VAL A 25 -31.87 7.13 36.11
N LYS A 26 -32.19 5.92 36.57
CA LYS A 26 -31.42 4.70 36.22
C LYS A 26 -31.40 4.44 34.71
N TYR A 27 -32.54 4.56 34.04
CA TYR A 27 -32.65 4.34 32.60
C TYR A 27 -31.76 5.30 31.78
N TYR A 28 -31.82 6.60 32.07
CA TYR A 28 -31.00 7.60 31.37
C TYR A 28 -29.51 7.44 31.69
N LEU A 29 -29.15 7.06 32.92
CA LEU A 29 -27.78 6.72 33.28
C LEU A 29 -27.26 5.55 32.44
N THR A 30 -28.01 4.46 32.33
CA THR A 30 -27.65 3.30 31.48
C THR A 30 -27.52 3.69 30.00
N ILE A 31 -28.44 4.49 29.46
CA ILE A 31 -28.35 4.96 28.06
C ILE A 31 -27.08 5.76 27.85
N THR A 32 -26.78 6.68 28.76
CA THR A 32 -25.64 7.59 28.63
C THR A 32 -24.33 6.82 28.68
N GLN A 33 -24.20 5.88 29.62
CA GLN A 33 -23.06 4.96 29.70
C GLN A 33 -22.91 4.13 28.41
N THR A 34 -23.99 3.47 27.98
CA THR A 34 -23.98 2.64 26.76
C THR A 34 -23.56 3.44 25.53
N ARG A 35 -24.09 4.65 25.33
CA ARG A 35 -23.72 5.50 24.19
C ARG A 35 -22.27 5.95 24.26
N TRP A 36 -21.78 6.27 25.45
CA TRP A 36 -20.38 6.63 25.65
C TRP A 36 -19.45 5.48 25.32
N ASP A 37 -19.75 4.27 25.80
CA ASP A 37 -18.95 3.09 25.54
C ASP A 37 -18.94 2.75 24.04
N GLN A 38 -20.10 2.86 23.37
CA GLN A 38 -20.18 2.71 21.91
C GLN A 38 -19.35 3.76 21.16
N LEU A 39 -19.37 5.02 21.62
CA LEU A 39 -18.57 6.09 21.01
C LEU A 39 -17.07 5.82 21.20
N LEU A 40 -16.65 5.43 22.40
CA LEU A 40 -15.26 5.10 22.70
C LEU A 40 -14.78 3.90 21.86
N GLN A 41 -15.61 2.87 21.72
CA GLN A 41 -15.32 1.72 20.87
C GLN A 41 -15.17 2.14 19.40
N ARG A 42 -16.08 2.97 18.87
CA ARG A 42 -15.99 3.50 17.50
C ARG A 42 -14.74 4.34 17.29
N ALA A 43 -14.39 5.20 18.24
CA ALA A 43 -13.19 6.02 18.19
C ALA A 43 -11.92 5.16 18.19
N THR A 44 -11.87 4.16 19.08
CA THR A 44 -10.75 3.21 19.18
C THR A 44 -10.59 2.41 17.89
N ASN A 45 -11.67 1.82 17.37
CA ASN A 45 -11.65 1.08 16.11
C ASN A 45 -11.22 1.96 14.92
N ARG A 46 -11.68 3.22 14.88
CA ARG A 46 -11.23 4.18 13.87
C ARG A 46 -9.74 4.48 13.99
N GLY A 47 -9.24 4.67 15.22
CA GLY A 47 -7.82 4.88 15.49
C GLY A 47 -6.96 3.71 14.99
N GLN A 48 -7.33 2.48 15.32
CA GLN A 48 -6.64 1.27 14.85
C GLN A 48 -6.64 1.16 13.32
N ARG A 49 -7.78 1.41 12.67
CA ARG A 49 -7.86 1.38 11.20
C ARG A 49 -6.98 2.44 10.54
N LEU A 50 -6.88 3.63 11.12
CA LEU A 50 -6.01 4.69 10.60
C LEU A 50 -4.54 4.35 10.77
N GLN A 51 -4.15 3.78 11.91
CA GLN A 51 -2.78 3.32 12.15
C GLN A 51 -2.38 2.22 11.17
N GLU A 52 -3.27 1.24 10.93
CA GLU A 52 -3.03 0.18 9.97
C GLU A 52 -2.90 0.72 8.54
N ALA A 53 -3.80 1.63 8.13
CA ALA A 53 -3.71 2.28 6.83
C ALA A 53 -2.40 3.06 6.65
N LEU A 54 -1.97 3.80 7.68
CA LEU A 54 -0.70 4.52 7.66
C LEU A 54 0.49 3.57 7.50
N ARG A 55 0.53 2.47 8.26
CA ARG A 55 1.57 1.45 8.15
C ARG A 55 1.63 0.86 6.75
N ASN A 56 0.48 0.56 6.16
CA ASN A 56 0.38 0.00 4.82
C ASN A 56 0.88 0.99 3.74
N ILE A 57 0.50 2.27 3.84
CA ILE A 57 0.99 3.31 2.93
C ILE A 57 2.50 3.47 3.05
N GLN A 58 3.05 3.48 4.26
CA GLN A 58 4.49 3.58 4.50
C GLN A 58 5.24 2.37 3.94
N GLY A 59 4.75 1.15 4.18
CA GLY A 59 5.34 -0.08 3.63
C GLY A 59 5.29 -0.12 2.10
N ASN A 60 4.18 0.31 1.50
CA ASN A 60 4.04 0.39 0.05
C ASN A 60 4.99 1.44 -0.55
N ALA A 61 5.16 2.60 0.10
CA ALA A 61 6.08 3.64 -0.34
C ALA A 61 7.55 3.17 -0.28
N ALA A 62 7.93 2.44 0.77
CA ALA A 62 9.27 1.87 0.91
C ALA A 62 9.55 0.82 -0.18
N LEU A 63 8.62 -0.13 -0.39
CA LEU A 63 8.75 -1.14 -1.45
C LEU A 63 8.83 -0.49 -2.85
N LEU A 64 8.07 0.59 -3.09
CA LEU A 64 8.14 1.33 -4.34
C LEU A 64 9.52 1.95 -4.58
N GLU A 65 10.16 2.54 -3.56
CA GLU A 65 11.53 3.04 -3.69
C GLU A 65 12.53 1.90 -3.95
N GLU A 66 12.40 0.79 -3.23
CA GLU A 66 13.27 -0.38 -3.41
C GLU A 66 13.20 -0.92 -4.84
N LEU A 67 11.99 -1.07 -5.39
CA LEU A 67 11.81 -1.53 -6.76
C LEU A 67 12.34 -0.53 -7.79
N LEU A 68 12.15 0.77 -7.57
CA LEU A 68 12.68 1.81 -8.46
C LEU A 68 14.21 1.83 -8.48
N ALA A 69 14.84 1.66 -7.31
CA ALA A 69 16.29 1.53 -7.18
C ALA A 69 16.78 0.28 -7.91
N TRP A 70 16.19 -0.88 -7.60
CA TRP A 70 16.55 -2.15 -8.23
C TRP A 70 16.40 -2.12 -9.76
N LEU A 71 15.31 -1.54 -10.28
CA LEU A 71 15.12 -1.39 -11.73
C LEU A 71 16.18 -0.48 -12.37
N THR A 72 16.64 0.54 -11.65
CA THR A 72 17.70 1.42 -12.13
C THR A 72 19.02 0.66 -12.24
N ASP A 73 19.35 -0.13 -11.23
CA ASP A 73 20.54 -0.97 -11.22
C ASP A 73 20.47 -2.08 -12.29
N ALA A 74 19.31 -2.74 -12.42
CA ALA A 74 19.05 -3.75 -13.44
C ALA A 74 19.17 -3.19 -14.86
N GLN A 75 18.64 -1.99 -15.10
CA GLN A 75 18.77 -1.30 -16.38
C GLN A 75 20.24 -0.98 -16.70
N ALA A 76 21.01 -0.50 -15.71
CA ALA A 76 22.43 -0.22 -15.88
C ALA A 76 23.26 -1.49 -16.14
N LEU A 77 22.97 -2.57 -15.42
CA LEU A 77 23.58 -3.88 -15.60
C LEU A 77 23.33 -4.40 -17.02
N LEU A 78 22.06 -4.44 -17.45
CA LEU A 78 21.69 -4.88 -18.80
C LEU A 78 22.35 -4.00 -19.86
N ALA A 79 22.30 -2.67 -19.71
CA ALA A 79 22.93 -1.75 -20.67
C ALA A 79 24.45 -1.96 -20.80
N THR A 80 25.11 -2.36 -19.70
CA THR A 80 26.54 -2.72 -19.73
C THR A 80 26.73 -4.02 -20.50
N LYS A 81 25.98 -5.06 -20.11
CA LYS A 81 26.06 -6.38 -20.71
C LYS A 81 25.68 -6.40 -22.19
N GLU A 82 24.78 -5.53 -22.64
CA GLU A 82 24.38 -5.39 -24.04
C GLU A 82 25.49 -4.87 -24.96
N ARG A 83 26.49 -4.16 -24.41
CA ARG A 83 27.66 -3.68 -25.16
C ARG A 83 28.68 -4.78 -25.39
N ASP A 84 28.67 -5.82 -24.57
CA ASP A 84 29.57 -6.95 -24.70
C ASP A 84 29.10 -7.85 -25.85
N PRO A 85 29.94 -8.12 -26.87
CA PRO A 85 29.59 -9.05 -27.93
C PRO A 85 29.41 -10.45 -27.36
N ILE A 86 28.51 -11.24 -27.96
CA ILE A 86 28.32 -12.63 -27.55
C ILE A 86 29.53 -13.44 -28.04
N PRO A 87 30.24 -14.15 -27.14
CA PRO A 87 31.37 -14.99 -27.54
C PRO A 87 30.94 -16.17 -28.42
N ASP A 88 31.81 -16.62 -29.31
CA ASP A 88 31.58 -17.82 -30.15
C ASP A 88 31.82 -19.15 -29.40
N ASP A 89 32.44 -19.11 -28.21
CA ASP A 89 32.70 -20.30 -27.40
C ASP A 89 31.41 -20.76 -26.71
N LEU A 90 30.88 -21.91 -27.15
CA LEU A 90 29.65 -22.50 -26.63
C LEU A 90 29.65 -22.63 -25.10
N LYS A 91 30.76 -23.01 -24.46
CA LYS A 91 30.81 -23.16 -22.99
C LYS A 91 30.64 -21.81 -22.28
N VAL A 92 31.15 -20.75 -22.89
CA VAL A 92 31.01 -19.39 -22.37
C VAL A 92 29.57 -18.91 -22.57
N VAL A 93 28.96 -19.21 -23.72
CA VAL A 93 27.54 -18.90 -24.00
C VAL A 93 26.61 -19.62 -23.03
N GLU A 94 26.82 -20.92 -22.75
CA GLU A 94 26.06 -21.69 -21.76
C GLU A 94 26.13 -21.04 -20.37
N ALA A 95 27.32 -20.62 -19.93
CA ALA A 95 27.51 -19.94 -18.66
C ALA A 95 26.77 -18.60 -18.59
N LEU A 96 26.85 -17.79 -19.67
CA LEU A 96 26.14 -16.51 -19.77
C LEU A 96 24.63 -16.69 -19.82
N LEU A 97 24.13 -17.71 -20.52
CA LEU A 97 22.71 -18.04 -20.57
C LEU A 97 22.21 -18.42 -19.18
N LYS A 98 22.96 -19.25 -18.44
CA LYS A 98 22.60 -19.61 -17.06
C LYS A 98 22.55 -18.39 -16.13
N GLU A 99 23.59 -17.54 -16.13
CA GLU A 99 23.63 -16.29 -15.36
C GLU A 99 22.40 -15.41 -15.70
N HIS A 100 22.08 -15.30 -16.99
CA HIS A 100 20.97 -14.47 -17.44
C HIS A 100 19.59 -15.07 -17.10
N LEU A 101 19.44 -16.39 -17.06
CA LEU A 101 18.21 -17.05 -16.61
C LEU A 101 17.93 -16.77 -15.13
N GLU A 102 18.96 -16.84 -14.27
CA GLU A 102 18.86 -16.50 -12.85
C GLU A 102 18.42 -15.03 -12.68
N PHE A 103 19.03 -14.10 -13.43
CA PHE A 103 18.60 -12.71 -13.45
C PHE A 103 17.17 -12.53 -13.97
N HIS A 104 16.77 -13.28 -15.00
CA HIS A 104 15.41 -13.21 -15.54
C HIS A 104 14.38 -13.70 -14.52
N ASP A 105 14.70 -14.74 -13.75
CA ASP A 105 13.84 -15.22 -12.66
C ASP A 105 13.66 -14.13 -11.59
N ASP A 106 14.72 -13.40 -11.23
CA ASP A 106 14.63 -12.23 -10.32
C ASP A 106 13.68 -11.14 -10.87
N VAL A 107 13.77 -10.86 -12.18
CA VAL A 107 12.84 -9.94 -12.87
C VAL A 107 11.40 -10.45 -12.73
N THR A 108 11.14 -11.74 -12.98
CA THR A 108 9.77 -12.27 -12.87
C THR A 108 9.23 -12.24 -11.44
N CYS A 109 10.05 -12.54 -10.43
CA CYS A 109 9.67 -12.47 -9.03
C CYS A 109 9.23 -11.06 -8.64
N LYS A 110 10.04 -10.05 -8.96
CA LYS A 110 9.74 -8.64 -8.66
C LYS A 110 8.55 -8.08 -9.46
N ASN A 111 8.16 -8.71 -10.57
CA ASN A 111 6.97 -8.31 -11.33
C ASN A 111 5.70 -8.41 -10.49
N ASN A 112 5.58 -9.47 -9.68
CA ASN A 112 4.41 -9.68 -8.82
C ASN A 112 4.25 -8.53 -7.81
N ASP A 113 5.36 -8.06 -7.23
CA ASP A 113 5.36 -6.93 -6.30
C ASP A 113 5.02 -5.61 -7.00
N ALA A 114 5.59 -5.38 -8.19
CA ALA A 114 5.31 -4.19 -9.00
C ALA A 114 3.82 -4.12 -9.41
N GLU A 115 3.25 -5.25 -9.84
CA GLU A 115 1.83 -5.34 -10.21
C GLU A 115 0.91 -5.14 -9.00
N ARG A 116 1.25 -5.73 -7.84
CA ARG A 116 0.53 -5.54 -6.58
C ARG A 116 0.49 -4.06 -6.20
N LEU A 117 1.64 -3.38 -6.19
CA LEU A 117 1.73 -1.96 -5.86
C LEU A 117 0.96 -1.09 -6.85
N SER A 118 1.10 -1.36 -8.15
CA SER A 118 0.38 -0.63 -9.19
C SER A 118 -1.14 -0.72 -8.99
N LYS A 119 -1.67 -1.91 -8.72
CA LYS A 119 -3.10 -2.12 -8.46
C LYS A 119 -3.55 -1.39 -7.20
N LEU A 120 -2.81 -1.54 -6.10
CA LEU A 120 -3.16 -0.93 -4.81
C LEU A 120 -3.20 0.59 -4.90
N VAL A 121 -2.12 1.22 -5.37
CA VAL A 121 -2.04 2.68 -5.46
C VAL A 121 -3.09 3.25 -6.41
N THR A 122 -3.34 2.58 -7.54
CA THR A 122 -4.38 3.02 -8.48
C THR A 122 -5.78 2.85 -7.89
N SER A 123 -6.01 1.80 -7.10
CA SER A 123 -7.30 1.56 -6.44
C SER A 123 -7.56 2.55 -5.29
N GLU A 124 -6.53 2.89 -4.52
CA GLU A 124 -6.59 3.90 -3.47
C GLU A 124 -6.90 5.29 -4.06
N SER A 125 -6.24 5.67 -5.15
CA SER A 125 -6.56 6.91 -5.87
C SER A 125 -8.02 6.97 -6.34
N LYS A 126 -8.58 5.85 -6.83
CA LYS A 126 -9.98 5.77 -7.25
C LYS A 126 -10.95 5.89 -6.08
N MET A 127 -10.65 5.26 -4.94
CA MET A 127 -11.48 5.37 -3.74
C MET A 127 -11.44 6.78 -3.14
N ALA A 128 -10.27 7.45 -3.17
CA ALA A 128 -10.14 8.85 -2.75
C ALA A 128 -10.98 9.79 -3.64
N ALA A 129 -11.01 9.54 -4.95
CA ALA A 129 -11.83 10.30 -5.89
C ALA A 129 -13.36 10.07 -5.73
N GLN A 130 -13.76 8.90 -5.22
CA GLN A 130 -15.18 8.54 -5.00
C GLN A 130 -15.69 8.81 -3.57
N GLY A 131 -14.86 9.38 -2.69
CA GLY A 131 -15.27 9.78 -1.35
C GLY A 131 -16.40 10.81 -1.40
N LYS A 132 -17.65 10.36 -1.20
CA LYS A 132 -18.80 11.22 -0.89
C LYS A 132 -18.49 12.01 0.38
N GLY A 133 -17.96 13.22 0.19
CA GLY A 133 -17.64 14.14 1.27
C GLY A 133 -18.90 14.67 1.93
N TYR A 134 -19.04 14.43 3.23
CA TYR A 134 -19.75 15.36 4.09
C TYR A 134 -18.95 16.67 4.10
N GLY A 135 -19.40 17.65 3.31
CA GLY A 135 -19.08 19.07 3.41
C GLY A 135 -17.60 19.45 3.59
N SER A 136 -16.87 19.61 2.48
CA SER A 136 -15.82 20.63 2.41
C SER A 136 -15.51 20.99 0.97
N ASN A 137 -15.69 22.27 0.66
CA ASN A 137 -15.43 22.90 -0.63
C ASN A 137 -13.93 23.23 -0.74
N MET A 138 -13.09 22.20 -0.88
CA MET A 138 -11.72 22.37 -1.34
C MET A 138 -11.52 21.56 -2.61
N LYS A 139 -11.46 22.25 -3.75
CA LYS A 139 -10.93 21.71 -5.00
C LYS A 139 -9.43 21.43 -4.79
N LEU A 140 -9.10 20.28 -4.24
CA LEU A 140 -7.76 19.72 -4.35
C LEU A 140 -7.56 19.34 -5.83
N ASN A 141 -6.51 19.89 -6.43
CA ASN A 141 -6.11 19.78 -7.83
C ASN A 141 -6.60 18.48 -8.50
N GLU A 142 -7.21 18.64 -9.68
CA GLU A 142 -7.36 17.61 -10.71
C GLU A 142 -5.96 17.16 -11.19
N PHE A 143 -5.21 16.49 -10.32
CA PHE A 143 -4.13 15.63 -10.78
C PHE A 143 -4.83 14.35 -11.21
N ASP A 144 -4.88 14.08 -12.52
CA ASP A 144 -5.33 12.79 -13.06
C ASP A 144 -4.75 11.70 -12.15
N GLY A 145 -5.64 10.92 -11.52
CA GLY A 145 -5.41 10.16 -10.27
C GLY A 145 -4.38 9.02 -10.32
N TYR A 146 -3.32 9.16 -11.09
CA TYR A 146 -2.21 8.24 -11.22
C TYR A 146 -0.98 8.81 -10.53
N ASN A 147 -0.45 8.05 -9.57
CA ASN A 147 0.76 8.41 -8.86
C ASN A 147 1.95 8.43 -9.85
N PRO A 148 2.65 9.57 -10.03
CA PRO A 148 3.73 9.69 -11.02
C PRO A 148 4.87 8.70 -10.77
N ARG A 149 5.05 8.27 -9.52
CA ARG A 149 6.05 7.25 -9.16
C ARG A 149 5.65 5.86 -9.64
N VAL A 150 4.36 5.54 -9.66
CA VAL A 150 3.85 4.28 -10.22
C VAL A 150 4.00 4.27 -11.75
N ILE A 151 3.78 5.41 -12.41
CA ILE A 151 4.04 5.55 -13.85
C ILE A 151 5.53 5.33 -14.14
N ALA A 152 6.42 5.94 -13.35
CA ALA A 152 7.85 5.74 -13.47
C ALA A 152 8.25 4.26 -13.27
N LEU A 153 7.67 3.60 -12.26
CA LEU A 153 7.86 2.17 -12.02
C LEU A 153 7.46 1.35 -13.25
N GLN A 154 6.25 1.54 -13.77
CA GLN A 154 5.74 0.81 -14.94
C GLN A 154 6.62 1.03 -16.18
N ASN A 155 7.09 2.25 -16.40
CA ASN A 155 7.95 2.56 -17.55
C ASN A 155 9.32 1.91 -17.43
N LYS A 156 10.00 2.03 -16.28
CA LYS A 156 11.29 1.38 -16.03
C LYS A 156 11.16 -0.15 -16.13
N TRP A 157 10.08 -0.69 -15.59
CA TRP A 157 9.77 -2.11 -15.66
C TRP A 157 9.70 -2.61 -17.10
N ARG A 158 8.94 -1.92 -17.95
CA ARG A 158 8.81 -2.24 -19.39
C ARG A 158 10.18 -2.24 -20.08
N THR A 159 11.02 -1.25 -19.79
CA THR A 159 12.38 -1.16 -20.35
C THR A 159 13.24 -2.34 -19.94
N VAL A 160 13.34 -2.63 -18.63
CA VAL A 160 14.14 -3.76 -18.11
C VAL A 160 13.63 -5.10 -18.65
N TRP A 161 12.31 -5.28 -18.73
CA TRP A 161 11.70 -6.48 -19.28
C TRP A 161 12.10 -6.70 -20.75
N HIS A 162 11.96 -5.67 -21.60
CA HIS A 162 12.35 -5.76 -23.01
C HIS A 162 13.84 -6.12 -23.15
N MET A 163 14.72 -5.38 -22.47
CA MET A 163 16.17 -5.65 -22.50
C MET A 163 16.51 -7.07 -22.03
N SER A 164 15.85 -7.56 -20.97
CA SER A 164 16.05 -8.91 -20.45
C SER A 164 15.59 -9.98 -21.45
N VAL A 165 14.43 -9.81 -22.07
CA VAL A 165 13.90 -10.74 -23.09
C VAL A 165 14.78 -10.75 -24.34
N ASP A 166 15.18 -9.58 -24.84
CA ASP A 166 16.02 -9.46 -26.04
C ASP A 166 17.40 -10.08 -25.82
N ARG A 167 18.01 -9.85 -24.65
CA ARG A 167 19.29 -10.47 -24.29
C ARG A 167 19.16 -11.99 -24.17
N LYS A 168 18.11 -12.49 -23.49
CA LYS A 168 17.85 -13.92 -23.36
C LYS A 168 17.73 -14.57 -24.73
N LYS A 169 16.98 -13.95 -25.64
CA LYS A 169 16.82 -14.44 -27.01
C LYS A 169 18.16 -14.51 -27.74
N ARG A 170 18.97 -13.45 -27.71
CA ARG A 170 20.29 -13.45 -28.38
C ARG A 170 21.24 -14.52 -27.83
N LEU A 171 21.25 -14.75 -26.51
CA LEU A 171 22.05 -15.81 -25.90
C LEU A 171 21.56 -17.21 -26.29
N GLN A 172 20.23 -17.39 -26.38
CA GLN A 172 19.63 -18.64 -26.85
C GLN A 172 19.96 -18.90 -28.33
N ASP A 173 19.79 -17.90 -29.18
CA ASP A 173 20.12 -18.00 -30.61
C ASP A 173 21.62 -18.34 -30.82
N ALA A 174 22.51 -17.80 -29.98
CA ALA A 174 23.95 -18.12 -30.03
C ALA A 174 24.28 -19.52 -29.47
N HIS A 175 23.48 -20.03 -28.53
CA HIS A 175 23.62 -21.37 -28.00
C HIS A 175 23.13 -22.44 -28.99
N ASP A 176 22.13 -22.11 -29.81
CA ASP A 176 21.48 -23.05 -30.72
C ASP A 176 22.14 -23.12 -32.12
N ASN A 177 23.05 -22.18 -32.45
CA ASN A 177 23.83 -22.14 -33.70
C ASN A 177 25.15 -22.91 -33.59
#